data_AF-A0A1S2PPK6-F1
#
_entry.id   AF-A0A1S2PPK6-F1
#
_cell.length_a   1.000
_cell.length_b   1.000
_cell.length_c   1.000
_cell.angle_alpha   90.00
_cell.angle_beta   90.00
_cell.angle_gamma   90.00
#
_symmetry.space_group_name_H-M   'P 1'
#
loop_
_entity.id
_entity.type
_entity.pdbx_description
1 polymer ?
#
loop_
_entity_poly.entity_id
_entity_poly.type
_entity_poly.pdbx_seq_one_letter_code
_entity_poly.pdbx_strand_id
1 'polypeptide(L)'
;MDDEHRLVLELCQDIARDKALASLEESVAEIRWGSGGKHRKPVKDGLIVAVFRHYESRAGKPLLHDHALVSIRARRPDGKWGNLSADSMLENIVAAGTLYTLYFMEEVSARLGWAWEPREVTPGRRPVMEVAGIDQRLIGWQSTRRQQIADAAPVLVADYEAEHGHPPGERAAYALDGQAADRTRPPKPTAAGSLTELRDGWRESAIRAYGVDVVSRLAVRARAAAAAVWARVWPVADVVLAAVDTVAVVYVMRGAFKRRHLLAEARRHLAYVLRGRPHEPGLDDQIVQAVVDDYTRPVGRGRMMTADLRALYPHDTEDQAVLRPLTRKRSAPPYERARLAAGALAARVRAARRAERLGSRTRPGAVAVPAASRSHPRPFRAGPKTDRPRLLEPESGIDVDTVEQTRRTFEAAAAELAATLQDSKRARAVAYGLRSQPAPATVPPPHTQQPGIQHTQGQSQGGVA
;
A
#
# COMPACT_ATOMS: atom_id res chain seq x y z
N MET A 1 2.61 -16.77 18.01
CA MET A 1 1.59 -15.77 18.38
C MET A 1 0.38 -16.49 18.94
N ASP A 2 -0.27 -15.81 19.86
CA ASP A 2 -1.53 -16.12 20.56
C ASP A 2 -2.78 -15.75 19.72
N ASP A 3 -3.95 -15.72 20.36
CA ASP A 3 -5.22 -15.27 19.77
C ASP A 3 -5.41 -13.74 19.81
N GLU A 4 -4.74 -13.03 20.71
CA GLU A 4 -4.83 -11.57 20.83
C GLU A 4 -4.25 -10.90 19.58
N HIS A 5 -3.01 -11.26 19.20
CA HIS A 5 -2.37 -10.77 17.98
C HIS A 5 -3.19 -11.15 16.72
N ARG A 6 -3.84 -12.31 16.72
CA ARG A 6 -4.72 -12.73 15.61
C ARG A 6 -5.91 -11.78 15.47
N LEU A 7 -6.65 -11.55 16.55
CA LEU A 7 -7.85 -10.70 16.54
C LEU A 7 -7.51 -9.24 16.20
N VAL A 8 -6.35 -8.73 16.63
CA VAL A 8 -5.88 -7.39 16.24
C VAL A 8 -5.55 -7.34 14.74
N LEU A 9 -4.86 -8.35 14.18
CA LEU A 9 -4.56 -8.40 12.74
C LEU A 9 -5.83 -8.54 11.88
N GLU A 10 -6.80 -9.34 12.33
CA GLU A 10 -8.14 -9.43 11.72
C GLU A 10 -8.84 -8.06 11.70
N LEU A 11 -8.88 -7.35 12.84
CA LEU A 11 -9.46 -6.00 12.96
C LEU A 11 -8.75 -4.97 12.06
N CYS A 12 -7.42 -5.02 11.96
CA CYS A 12 -6.68 -4.10 11.08
C CYS A 12 -6.98 -4.37 9.60
N GLN A 13 -7.21 -5.64 9.22
CA GLN A 13 -7.67 -6.00 7.88
C GLN A 13 -9.11 -5.54 7.63
N ASP A 14 -10.01 -5.65 8.60
CA ASP A 14 -11.37 -5.09 8.50
C ASP A 14 -11.33 -3.58 8.21
N ILE A 15 -10.63 -2.81 9.04
CA ILE A 15 -10.55 -1.34 8.92
C ILE A 15 -9.90 -0.94 7.58
N ALA A 16 -8.79 -1.58 7.19
CA ALA A 16 -8.09 -1.27 5.95
C ALA A 16 -8.92 -1.64 4.70
N ARG A 17 -9.65 -2.76 4.74
CA ARG A 17 -10.59 -3.18 3.68
C ARG A 17 -11.71 -2.15 3.52
N ASP A 18 -12.34 -1.77 4.63
CA ASP A 18 -13.53 -0.93 4.58
C ASP A 18 -13.19 0.52 4.17
N LYS A 19 -12.03 1.05 4.60
CA LYS A 19 -11.48 2.32 4.07
C LYS A 19 -11.19 2.25 2.56
N ALA A 20 -10.67 1.13 2.06
CA ALA A 20 -10.39 0.95 0.64
C ALA A 20 -11.67 0.77 -0.22
N LEU A 21 -12.70 0.11 0.32
CA LEU A 21 -14.02 0.00 -0.29
C LEU A 21 -14.74 1.35 -0.32
N ALA A 22 -14.72 2.11 0.77
CA ALA A 22 -15.31 3.46 0.84
C ALA A 22 -14.66 4.42 -0.18
N SER A 23 -13.33 4.40 -0.33
CA SER A 23 -12.64 5.20 -1.36
C SER A 23 -13.04 4.81 -2.79
N LEU A 24 -13.31 3.53 -3.06
CA LEU A 24 -13.85 3.09 -4.34
C LEU A 24 -15.31 3.52 -4.53
N GLU A 25 -16.13 3.44 -3.49
CA GLU A 25 -17.53 3.86 -3.49
C GLU A 25 -17.68 5.35 -3.80
N GLU A 26 -16.96 6.21 -3.07
CA GLU A 26 -17.03 7.67 -3.20
C GLU A 26 -16.41 8.18 -4.52
N SER A 27 -15.20 7.70 -4.87
CA SER A 27 -14.39 8.31 -5.93
C SER A 27 -14.37 7.55 -7.26
N VAL A 28 -14.91 6.32 -7.33
CA VAL A 28 -14.73 5.43 -8.50
C VAL A 28 -16.02 4.73 -8.96
N ALA A 29 -16.98 4.49 -8.07
CA ALA A 29 -18.19 3.72 -8.38
C ALA A 29 -19.13 4.50 -9.32
N GLU A 30 -19.05 4.20 -10.62
CA GLU A 30 -19.99 4.71 -11.63
C GLU A 30 -21.05 3.68 -11.99
N ILE A 31 -22.30 4.09 -12.16
CA ILE A 31 -23.33 3.31 -12.85
C ILE A 31 -23.41 3.69 -14.32
N ARG A 32 -23.44 2.69 -15.22
CA ARG A 32 -23.47 2.88 -16.68
C ARG A 32 -24.78 2.39 -17.31
N TRP A 33 -25.32 3.14 -18.28
CA TRP A 33 -26.54 2.78 -19.01
C TRP A 33 -26.65 3.39 -20.42
N GLY A 34 -27.69 2.98 -21.14
CA GLY A 34 -27.88 3.27 -22.57
C GLY A 34 -27.02 2.39 -23.48
N SER A 35 -27.25 2.47 -24.79
CA SER A 35 -26.42 1.74 -25.78
C SER A 35 -24.93 2.08 -25.60
N GLY A 36 -24.07 1.06 -25.64
CA GLY A 36 -22.63 1.17 -25.36
C GLY A 36 -22.25 1.61 -23.93
N GLY A 37 -23.21 1.77 -23.01
CA GLY A 37 -22.95 2.38 -21.70
C GLY A 37 -22.61 3.87 -21.79
N LYS A 38 -23.14 4.57 -22.80
CA LYS A 38 -22.85 5.98 -23.12
C LYS A 38 -23.16 6.98 -21.99
N HIS A 39 -24.05 6.63 -21.06
CA HIS A 39 -24.33 7.44 -19.88
C HIS A 39 -23.63 6.84 -18.67
N ARG A 40 -22.90 7.68 -17.92
CA ARG A 40 -22.29 7.36 -16.63
C ARG A 40 -22.59 8.44 -15.60
N LYS A 41 -22.79 8.04 -14.35
CA LYS A 41 -22.85 8.89 -13.16
C LYS A 41 -22.31 8.13 -11.95
N PRO A 42 -21.81 8.82 -10.90
CA PRO A 42 -21.51 8.19 -9.62
C PRO A 42 -22.73 7.44 -9.05
N VAL A 43 -22.48 6.35 -8.34
CA VAL A 43 -23.48 5.62 -7.55
C VAL A 43 -23.75 6.44 -6.28
N LYS A 44 -25.03 6.78 -6.03
CA LYS A 44 -25.42 7.59 -4.86
C LYS A 44 -25.73 6.79 -3.60
N ASP A 45 -26.04 5.51 -3.77
CA ASP A 45 -26.64 4.66 -2.73
C ASP A 45 -25.65 3.63 -2.16
N GLY A 46 -24.35 3.85 -2.37
CA GLY A 46 -23.26 2.97 -1.97
C GLY A 46 -23.09 1.69 -2.81
N LEU A 47 -22.09 0.90 -2.44
CA LEU A 47 -21.78 -0.41 -3.01
C LEU A 47 -22.40 -1.52 -2.15
N ILE A 48 -23.10 -2.46 -2.80
CA ILE A 48 -23.51 -3.71 -2.14
C ILE A 48 -22.32 -4.67 -2.20
N VAL A 49 -21.72 -4.97 -1.05
CA VAL A 49 -20.54 -5.84 -0.94
C VAL A 49 -20.80 -6.98 0.05
N ALA A 50 -20.50 -8.22 -0.35
CA ALA A 50 -20.46 -9.38 0.54
C ALA A 50 -19.01 -9.79 0.80
N VAL A 51 -18.60 -9.89 2.06
CA VAL A 51 -17.20 -10.15 2.44
C VAL A 51 -17.07 -11.53 3.07
N PHE A 52 -16.15 -12.35 2.54
CA PHE A 52 -15.85 -13.69 3.05
C PHE A 52 -14.38 -13.75 3.47
N ARG A 53 -14.10 -14.02 4.75
CA ARG A 53 -12.74 -14.11 5.29
C ARG A 53 -12.18 -15.52 5.15
N HIS A 54 -10.93 -15.61 4.71
CA HIS A 54 -10.17 -16.84 4.54
C HIS A 54 -8.81 -16.72 5.25
N TYR A 55 -8.30 -17.86 5.75
CA TYR A 55 -7.07 -17.93 6.56
C TYR A 55 -5.97 -18.78 5.93
N GLU A 56 -6.29 -19.56 4.89
CA GLU A 56 -5.37 -20.50 4.24
C GLU A 56 -5.07 -20.12 2.79
N SER A 57 -3.85 -20.37 2.35
CA SER A 57 -3.48 -20.39 0.94
C SER A 57 -3.84 -21.74 0.30
N ARG A 58 -3.85 -21.80 -1.04
CA ARG A 58 -4.03 -23.06 -1.79
C ARG A 58 -3.00 -24.16 -1.47
N ALA A 59 -1.89 -23.84 -0.81
CA ALA A 59 -0.88 -24.80 -0.37
C ALA A 59 -0.97 -25.14 1.14
N GLY A 60 -2.11 -24.84 1.79
CA GLY A 60 -2.32 -25.13 3.23
C GLY A 60 -1.41 -24.31 4.16
N LYS A 61 -0.81 -23.22 3.69
CA LYS A 61 -0.01 -22.27 4.49
C LYS A 61 -0.85 -21.09 4.97
N PRO A 62 -0.51 -20.43 6.09
CA PRO A 62 -1.21 -19.23 6.55
C PRO A 62 -1.31 -18.16 5.45
N LEU A 63 -2.51 -17.62 5.24
CA LEU A 63 -2.78 -16.48 4.38
C LEU A 63 -4.12 -15.86 4.78
N LEU A 64 -4.09 -14.89 5.69
CA LEU A 64 -5.26 -14.06 5.99
C LEU A 64 -5.61 -13.21 4.75
N HIS A 65 -6.83 -13.33 4.24
CA HIS A 65 -7.34 -12.54 3.12
C HIS A 65 -8.88 -12.52 3.08
N ASP A 66 -9.45 -11.45 2.53
CA ASP A 66 -10.89 -11.30 2.37
C ASP A 66 -11.28 -11.30 0.89
N HIS A 67 -12.28 -12.10 0.54
CA HIS A 67 -12.98 -12.00 -0.74
C HIS A 67 -14.17 -11.04 -0.59
N ALA A 68 -13.96 -9.78 -0.98
CA ALA A 68 -15.00 -8.76 -1.07
C ALA A 68 -15.71 -8.80 -2.44
N LEU A 69 -16.86 -9.48 -2.50
CA LEU A 69 -17.69 -9.59 -3.70
C LEU A 69 -18.57 -8.34 -3.83
N VAL A 70 -18.14 -7.40 -4.68
CA VAL A 70 -18.92 -6.21 -5.06
C VAL A 70 -20.01 -6.60 -6.07
N SER A 71 -21.26 -6.25 -5.77
CA SER A 71 -22.39 -6.44 -6.68
C SER A 71 -22.22 -5.62 -7.96
N ILE A 72 -22.47 -6.26 -9.11
CA ILE A 72 -22.58 -5.54 -10.39
C ILE A 72 -23.86 -4.70 -10.47
N ARG A 73 -24.85 -4.92 -9.60
CA ARG A 73 -26.12 -4.18 -9.58
C ARG A 73 -26.04 -2.99 -8.63
N ALA A 74 -26.35 -1.80 -9.17
CA ALA A 74 -26.51 -0.56 -8.41
C ALA A 74 -27.78 0.18 -8.90
N ARG A 75 -28.27 1.12 -8.09
CA ARG A 75 -29.44 1.95 -8.41
C ARG A 75 -29.03 3.19 -9.20
N ARG A 76 -29.80 3.54 -10.23
CA ARG A 76 -29.57 4.69 -11.12
C ARG A 76 -30.22 5.96 -10.56
N PRO A 77 -29.83 7.15 -11.06
CA PRO A 77 -30.50 8.41 -10.73
C PRO A 77 -32.00 8.47 -11.08
N ASP A 78 -32.50 7.61 -11.98
CA ASP A 78 -33.94 7.45 -12.28
C ASP A 78 -34.64 6.37 -11.42
N GLY A 79 -34.05 6.01 -10.27
CA GLY A 79 -34.57 5.05 -9.29
C GLY A 79 -34.52 3.58 -9.73
N LYS A 80 -34.33 3.30 -11.02
CA LYS A 80 -34.29 1.95 -11.61
C LYS A 80 -32.93 1.29 -11.39
N TRP A 81 -32.88 -0.03 -11.38
CA TRP A 81 -31.62 -0.77 -11.31
C TRP A 81 -30.84 -0.70 -12.63
N GLY A 82 -29.52 -0.75 -12.53
CA GLY A 82 -28.58 -0.81 -13.65
C GLY A 82 -27.30 -1.53 -13.25
N ASN A 83 -26.26 -1.37 -14.08
CA ASN A 83 -24.99 -2.09 -13.88
C ASN A 83 -23.84 -1.12 -13.58
N LEU A 84 -23.04 -1.45 -12.56
CA LEU A 84 -21.79 -0.78 -12.21
C LEU A 84 -20.80 -0.83 -13.39
N SER A 85 -19.99 0.22 -13.54
CA SER A 85 -18.92 0.31 -14.52
C SER A 85 -17.67 -0.40 -13.99
N ALA A 86 -17.66 -1.72 -14.14
CA ALA A 86 -16.55 -2.58 -13.70
C ALA A 86 -15.19 -2.17 -14.31
N ASP A 87 -15.19 -1.53 -15.48
CA ASP A 87 -13.99 -0.94 -16.08
C ASP A 87 -13.41 0.21 -15.24
N SER A 88 -14.25 1.09 -14.69
CA SER A 88 -13.80 2.18 -13.79
C SER A 88 -13.22 1.62 -12.49
N MET A 89 -13.81 0.55 -11.95
CA MET A 89 -13.29 -0.15 -10.77
C MET A 89 -11.94 -0.82 -11.06
N LEU A 90 -11.84 -1.60 -12.15
CA LEU A 90 -10.61 -2.30 -12.55
C LEU A 90 -9.49 -1.33 -12.94
N GLU A 91 -9.80 -0.20 -13.59
CA GLU A 91 -8.82 0.85 -13.89
C GLU A 91 -8.15 1.42 -12.61
N ASN A 92 -8.83 1.36 -11.46
CA ASN A 92 -8.38 1.93 -10.17
C ASN A 92 -7.94 0.90 -9.12
N ILE A 93 -8.05 -0.40 -9.38
CA ILE A 93 -7.79 -1.48 -8.39
C ILE A 93 -6.41 -1.36 -7.71
N VAL A 94 -5.39 -0.91 -8.44
CA VAL A 94 -4.03 -0.71 -7.91
C VAL A 94 -3.96 0.45 -6.90
N ALA A 95 -4.74 1.52 -7.11
CA ALA A 95 -4.77 2.68 -6.21
C ALA A 95 -5.56 2.38 -4.91
N ALA A 96 -6.61 1.57 -5.00
CA ALA A 96 -7.33 1.04 -3.85
C ALA A 96 -6.48 0.03 -3.07
N GLY A 97 -5.80 -0.90 -3.75
CA GLY A 97 -4.88 -1.84 -3.11
C GLY A 97 -3.73 -1.16 -2.35
N THR A 98 -3.18 -0.06 -2.87
CA THR A 98 -2.17 0.73 -2.13
C THR A 98 -2.75 1.51 -0.94
N LEU A 99 -4.05 1.86 -0.96
CA LEU A 99 -4.71 2.50 0.18
C LEU A 99 -4.99 1.48 1.29
N TYR A 100 -5.43 0.27 0.91
CA TYR A 100 -5.51 -0.88 1.81
C TYR A 100 -4.16 -1.14 2.47
N THR A 101 -3.06 -1.23 1.70
CA THR A 101 -1.73 -1.46 2.28
C THR A 101 -1.30 -0.34 3.22
N LEU A 102 -1.52 0.93 2.85
CA LEU A 102 -1.16 2.08 3.70
C LEU A 102 -1.88 2.03 5.05
N TYR A 103 -3.21 1.92 5.05
CA TYR A 103 -3.96 1.84 6.30
C TYR A 103 -3.69 0.54 7.08
N PHE A 104 -3.56 -0.62 6.42
CA PHE A 104 -3.24 -1.87 7.12
C PHE A 104 -1.91 -1.75 7.87
N MET A 105 -0.91 -1.11 7.27
CA MET A 105 0.38 -0.85 7.93
C MET A 105 0.22 0.03 9.17
N GLU A 106 -0.57 1.10 9.07
CA GLU A 106 -0.77 2.08 10.14
C GLU A 106 -1.61 1.53 11.29
N GLU A 107 -2.72 0.86 10.99
CA GLU A 107 -3.62 0.29 12.01
C GLU A 107 -2.91 -0.82 12.81
N VAL A 108 -2.06 -1.63 12.16
CA VAL A 108 -1.20 -2.64 12.80
C VAL A 108 -0.11 -1.99 13.64
N SER A 109 0.58 -0.98 13.10
CA SER A 109 1.66 -0.27 13.79
C SER A 109 1.16 0.42 15.06
N ALA A 110 -0.02 1.07 15.01
CA ALA A 110 -0.64 1.73 16.14
C ALA A 110 -1.04 0.77 17.27
N ARG A 111 -1.52 -0.45 16.94
CA ARG A 111 -2.03 -1.41 17.95
C ARG A 111 -0.99 -2.39 18.49
N LEU A 112 -0.05 -2.84 17.66
CA LEU A 112 0.94 -3.86 18.07
C LEU A 112 2.33 -3.29 18.40
N GLY A 113 2.59 -2.02 18.03
CA GLY A 113 3.91 -1.40 18.18
C GLY A 113 4.94 -2.01 17.23
N TRP A 114 4.51 -2.40 16.02
CA TRP A 114 5.35 -2.97 14.97
C TRP A 114 5.66 -1.93 13.90
N ALA A 115 6.83 -2.01 13.27
CA ALA A 115 7.16 -1.21 12.09
C ALA A 115 7.38 -2.11 10.87
N TRP A 116 7.59 -1.46 9.72
CA TRP A 116 7.66 -2.12 8.44
C TRP A 116 8.99 -1.86 7.74
N GLU A 117 9.45 -2.81 6.92
CA GLU A 117 10.67 -2.68 6.11
C GLU A 117 10.43 -3.09 4.64
N PRO A 118 11.20 -2.52 3.68
CA PRO A 118 11.01 -2.82 2.28
C PRO A 118 11.76 -4.10 1.90
N ARG A 119 11.04 -5.14 1.47
CA ARG A 119 11.63 -6.39 0.98
C ARG A 119 11.52 -6.48 -0.55
N GLU A 120 12.65 -6.67 -1.22
CA GLU A 120 12.63 -7.06 -2.63
C GLU A 120 12.16 -8.53 -2.75
N VAL A 121 11.16 -8.77 -3.60
CA VAL A 121 10.57 -10.11 -3.82
C VAL A 121 10.94 -10.66 -5.19
N THR A 122 11.20 -9.77 -6.14
CA THR A 122 11.55 -10.08 -7.53
C THR A 122 12.54 -9.01 -7.97
N PRO A 123 13.79 -9.36 -8.34
CA PRO A 123 14.83 -8.39 -8.68
C PRO A 123 14.36 -7.34 -9.69
N GLY A 124 14.60 -6.06 -9.39
CA GLY A 124 14.27 -4.94 -10.28
C GLY A 124 12.78 -4.59 -10.37
N ARG A 125 11.91 -5.28 -9.63
CA ARG A 125 10.51 -4.88 -9.41
C ARG A 125 10.42 -3.96 -8.18
N ARG A 126 9.20 -3.59 -7.81
CA ARG A 126 8.94 -2.79 -6.61
C ARG A 126 9.08 -3.65 -5.36
N PRO A 127 9.75 -3.19 -4.29
CA PRO A 127 9.72 -3.89 -3.02
C PRO A 127 8.30 -3.89 -2.46
N VAL A 128 7.97 -4.92 -1.67
CA VAL A 128 6.78 -4.95 -0.84
C VAL A 128 7.15 -4.47 0.57
N MET A 129 6.16 -4.02 1.33
CA MET A 129 6.33 -3.72 2.75
C MET A 129 6.02 -4.98 3.56
N GLU A 130 6.97 -5.43 4.38
CA GLU A 130 6.82 -6.56 5.31
C GLU A 130 6.97 -6.05 6.75
N VAL A 131 6.45 -6.79 7.73
CA VAL A 131 6.69 -6.48 9.15
C VAL A 131 8.17 -6.70 9.47
N ALA A 132 8.83 -5.67 10.02
CA ALA A 132 10.26 -5.69 10.28
C ALA A 132 10.63 -6.74 11.33
N GLY A 133 11.79 -7.40 11.16
CA GLY A 133 12.30 -8.38 12.14
C GLY A 133 11.61 -9.76 12.11
N ILE A 134 10.71 -10.00 11.16
CA ILE A 134 10.21 -11.35 10.84
C ILE A 134 11.24 -12.07 9.96
N ASP A 135 11.58 -13.31 10.33
CA ASP A 135 12.60 -14.10 9.63
C ASP A 135 12.19 -14.38 8.17
N GLN A 136 13.04 -13.98 7.20
CA GLN A 136 12.72 -14.14 5.78
C GLN A 136 12.54 -15.61 5.37
N ARG A 137 13.11 -16.57 6.10
CA ARG A 137 12.91 -18.01 5.86
C ARG A 137 11.47 -18.42 6.18
N LEU A 138 10.87 -17.83 7.20
CA LEU A 138 9.44 -18.02 7.53
C LEU A 138 8.54 -17.38 6.47
N ILE A 139 8.94 -16.21 5.92
CA ILE A 139 8.25 -15.57 4.79
C ILE A 139 8.34 -16.44 3.52
N GLY A 140 9.46 -17.11 3.28
CA GLY A 140 9.62 -18.12 2.23
C GLY A 140 8.72 -19.35 2.45
N TRP A 141 8.68 -19.88 3.67
CA TRP A 141 7.88 -21.05 4.06
C TRP A 141 6.36 -20.87 3.87
N GLN A 142 5.80 -19.70 4.20
CA GLN A 142 4.39 -19.42 3.90
C GLN A 142 4.14 -19.24 2.38
N SER A 143 5.21 -18.95 1.62
CA SER A 143 5.17 -18.65 0.19
C SER A 143 5.35 -19.87 -0.72
N THR A 144 5.22 -21.12 -0.22
CA THR A 144 5.42 -22.35 -1.04
C THR A 144 4.64 -22.31 -2.35
N ARG A 145 3.41 -21.78 -2.34
CA ARG A 145 2.58 -21.62 -3.56
C ARG A 145 3.21 -20.68 -4.59
N ARG A 146 3.88 -19.60 -4.15
CA ARG A 146 4.61 -18.68 -5.04
C ARG A 146 5.90 -19.31 -5.56
N GLN A 147 6.60 -20.07 -4.73
CA GLN A 147 7.81 -20.79 -5.13
C GLN A 147 7.50 -21.76 -6.27
N GLN A 148 6.47 -22.61 -6.14
CA GLN A 148 6.02 -23.52 -7.19
C GLN A 148 5.75 -22.82 -8.55
N ILE A 149 5.18 -21.61 -8.54
CA ILE A 149 4.96 -20.83 -9.77
C ILE A 149 6.29 -20.35 -10.35
N ALA A 150 7.18 -19.82 -9.50
CA ALA A 150 8.51 -19.34 -9.89
C ALA A 150 9.44 -20.46 -10.37
N ASP A 151 9.28 -21.70 -9.87
CA ASP A 151 10.02 -22.88 -10.32
C ASP A 151 9.54 -23.37 -11.69
N ALA A 152 8.22 -23.24 -11.97
CA ALA A 152 7.61 -23.68 -13.23
C ALA A 152 7.67 -22.65 -14.36
N ALA A 153 7.67 -21.34 -14.05
CA ALA A 153 7.66 -20.29 -15.05
C ALA A 153 8.87 -20.32 -16.02
N PRO A 154 10.12 -20.58 -15.59
CA PRO A 154 11.27 -20.72 -16.50
C PRO A 154 11.09 -21.84 -17.53
N VAL A 155 10.43 -22.94 -17.16
CA VAL A 155 10.13 -24.05 -18.10
C VAL A 155 9.17 -23.56 -19.18
N LEU A 156 8.11 -22.83 -18.81
CA LEU A 156 7.15 -22.30 -19.79
C LEU A 156 7.74 -21.20 -20.68
N VAL A 157 8.71 -20.43 -20.18
CA VAL A 157 9.46 -19.46 -20.98
C VAL A 157 10.38 -20.18 -21.97
N ALA A 158 11.05 -21.27 -21.56
CA ALA A 158 11.88 -22.08 -22.45
C ALA A 158 11.03 -22.83 -23.51
N ASP A 159 9.89 -23.41 -23.12
CA ASP A 159 8.90 -23.99 -24.05
C ASP A 159 8.48 -22.96 -25.12
N TYR A 160 8.13 -21.74 -24.68
CA TYR A 160 7.73 -20.65 -25.56
C TYR A 160 8.87 -20.20 -26.49
N GLU A 161 10.08 -20.04 -25.97
CA GLU A 161 11.26 -19.64 -26.75
C GLU A 161 11.65 -20.68 -27.80
N ALA A 162 11.50 -21.98 -27.50
CA ALA A 162 11.73 -23.07 -28.44
C ALA A 162 10.65 -23.13 -29.54
N GLU A 163 9.38 -22.85 -29.22
CA GLU A 163 8.27 -22.83 -30.18
C GLU A 163 8.26 -21.58 -31.09
N HIS A 164 8.59 -20.41 -30.53
CA HIS A 164 8.46 -19.11 -31.21
C HIS A 164 9.78 -18.52 -31.71
N GLY A 165 10.93 -19.07 -31.30
CA GLY A 165 12.26 -18.59 -31.69
C GLY A 165 12.68 -17.25 -31.07
N HIS A 166 11.91 -16.72 -30.10
CA HIS A 166 12.21 -15.44 -29.44
C HIS A 166 11.65 -15.39 -28.01
N PRO A 167 12.23 -14.57 -27.10
CA PRO A 167 11.72 -14.39 -25.74
C PRO A 167 10.30 -13.80 -25.70
N PRO A 168 9.49 -14.12 -24.67
CA PRO A 168 8.12 -13.65 -24.55
C PRO A 168 8.04 -12.15 -24.26
N GLY A 169 7.26 -11.42 -25.08
CA GLY A 169 6.87 -10.04 -24.76
C GLY A 169 5.93 -9.96 -23.55
N GLU A 170 5.75 -8.76 -22.98
CA GLU A 170 5.04 -8.55 -21.69
C GLU A 170 3.67 -9.26 -21.58
N ARG A 171 2.87 -9.27 -22.65
CA ARG A 171 1.57 -9.96 -22.69
C ARG A 171 1.70 -11.49 -22.72
N ALA A 172 2.72 -12.02 -23.39
CA ALA A 172 3.01 -13.46 -23.42
C ALA A 172 3.54 -13.89 -22.04
N ALA A 173 4.49 -13.17 -21.46
CA ALA A 173 5.01 -13.43 -20.12
C ALA A 173 3.88 -13.47 -19.07
N TYR A 174 2.94 -12.51 -19.08
CA TYR A 174 1.77 -12.53 -18.21
C TYR A 174 0.85 -13.76 -18.41
N ALA A 175 0.73 -14.26 -19.64
CA ALA A 175 -0.03 -15.47 -19.92
C ALA A 175 0.70 -16.74 -19.45
N LEU A 176 2.03 -16.79 -19.59
CA LEU A 176 2.88 -17.88 -19.08
C LEU A 176 2.90 -17.90 -17.55
N ASP A 177 2.96 -16.75 -16.87
CA ASP A 177 2.79 -16.63 -15.41
C ASP A 177 1.44 -17.24 -14.96
N GLY A 178 0.36 -16.95 -15.70
CA GLY A 178 -0.96 -17.54 -15.48
C GLY A 178 -0.99 -19.06 -15.71
N GLN A 179 -0.36 -19.54 -16.79
CA GLN A 179 -0.26 -20.96 -17.10
C GLN A 179 0.59 -21.71 -16.06
N ALA A 180 1.67 -21.11 -15.55
CA ALA A 180 2.45 -21.64 -14.43
C ALA A 180 1.59 -21.72 -13.15
N ALA A 181 0.76 -20.70 -12.91
CA ALA A 181 -0.17 -20.67 -11.79
C ALA A 181 -1.26 -21.76 -11.87
N ASP A 182 -1.79 -22.10 -13.03
CA ASP A 182 -2.78 -23.18 -13.15
C ASP A 182 -2.13 -24.58 -13.27
N ARG A 183 -1.01 -24.76 -13.98
CA ARG A 183 -0.29 -26.05 -14.03
C ARG A 183 0.18 -26.52 -12.64
N THR A 184 0.61 -25.59 -11.78
CA THR A 184 1.14 -25.91 -10.42
C THR A 184 0.09 -25.85 -9.32
N ARG A 185 -1.20 -25.81 -9.67
CA ARG A 185 -2.31 -25.67 -8.73
C ARG A 185 -2.65 -27.02 -8.08
N PRO A 186 -2.42 -27.20 -6.76
CA PRO A 186 -2.83 -28.44 -6.09
C PRO A 186 -4.37 -28.60 -6.11
N PRO A 187 -4.88 -29.84 -6.04
CA PRO A 187 -6.31 -30.09 -5.86
C PRO A 187 -6.80 -29.44 -4.55
N LYS A 188 -8.07 -29.04 -4.51
CA LYS A 188 -8.66 -28.50 -3.27
C LYS A 188 -8.75 -29.63 -2.23
N PRO A 189 -8.25 -29.44 -1.00
CA PRO A 189 -8.49 -30.38 0.09
C PRO A 189 -10.00 -30.62 0.32
N THR A 190 -10.36 -31.87 0.53
CA THR A 190 -11.76 -32.32 0.76
C THR A 190 -12.22 -32.13 2.21
N ALA A 191 -11.30 -32.09 3.17
CA ALA A 191 -11.56 -31.71 4.54
C ALA A 191 -10.96 -30.32 4.83
N ALA A 192 -11.76 -29.42 5.39
CA ALA A 192 -11.30 -28.16 5.95
C ALA A 192 -11.32 -28.28 7.47
N GLY A 193 -10.15 -28.19 8.12
CA GLY A 193 -10.05 -28.14 9.57
C GLY A 193 -10.59 -26.83 10.14
N SER A 194 -10.89 -26.82 11.43
CA SER A 194 -11.19 -25.57 12.15
C SER A 194 -9.97 -24.64 12.15
N LEU A 195 -10.22 -23.34 12.37
CA LEU A 195 -9.14 -22.35 12.45
C LEU A 195 -8.14 -22.65 13.58
N THR A 196 -8.57 -23.35 14.64
CA THR A 196 -7.69 -23.80 15.73
C THR A 196 -6.73 -24.89 15.22
N GLU A 197 -7.26 -25.99 14.68
CA GLU A 197 -6.46 -27.10 14.14
C GLU A 197 -5.48 -26.64 13.03
N LEU A 198 -5.93 -25.74 12.15
CA LEU A 198 -5.09 -25.11 11.14
C LEU A 198 -3.93 -24.33 11.78
N ARG A 199 -4.21 -23.49 12.79
CA ARG A 199 -3.19 -22.68 13.47
C ARG A 199 -2.18 -23.53 14.24
N ASP A 200 -2.63 -24.61 14.87
CA ASP A 200 -1.75 -25.53 15.59
C ASP A 200 -0.86 -26.31 14.61
N GLY A 201 -1.43 -26.87 13.54
CA GLY A 201 -0.66 -27.51 12.47
C GLY A 201 0.34 -26.58 11.77
N TRP A 202 -0.02 -25.30 11.57
CA TRP A 202 0.90 -24.27 11.09
C TRP A 202 2.02 -23.96 12.10
N ARG A 203 1.68 -23.82 13.39
CA ARG A 203 2.63 -23.56 14.45
C ARG A 203 3.64 -24.70 14.57
N GLU A 204 3.18 -25.94 14.62
CA GLU A 204 4.05 -27.11 14.61
C GLU A 204 4.93 -27.17 13.36
N SER A 205 4.36 -26.98 12.16
CA SER A 205 5.11 -27.04 10.91
C SER A 205 6.19 -25.94 10.82
N ALA A 206 5.93 -24.75 11.38
CA ALA A 206 6.92 -23.71 11.51
C ALA A 206 7.99 -24.04 12.58
N ILE A 207 7.61 -24.64 13.71
CA ILE A 207 8.55 -25.06 14.77
C ILE A 207 9.47 -26.18 14.26
N ARG A 208 8.94 -27.16 13.54
CA ARG A 208 9.73 -28.24 12.90
C ARG A 208 10.73 -27.71 11.87
N ALA A 209 10.41 -26.61 11.19
CA ALA A 209 11.26 -26.04 10.13
C ALA A 209 12.26 -24.96 10.61
N TYR A 210 11.92 -24.19 11.65
CA TYR A 210 12.72 -23.01 12.08
C TYR A 210 13.01 -22.93 13.59
N GLY A 211 12.57 -23.92 14.37
CA GLY A 211 12.80 -23.99 15.81
C GLY A 211 11.80 -23.18 16.65
N VAL A 212 11.60 -23.62 17.89
CA VAL A 212 10.61 -23.05 18.82
C VAL A 212 10.88 -21.59 19.18
N ASP A 213 12.15 -21.18 19.25
CA ASP A 213 12.56 -19.80 19.56
C ASP A 213 12.04 -18.80 18.51
N VAL A 214 12.28 -19.10 17.23
CA VAL A 214 11.91 -18.22 16.10
C VAL A 214 10.40 -18.00 16.08
N VAL A 215 9.61 -19.08 16.19
CA VAL A 215 8.14 -19.04 16.10
C VAL A 215 7.49 -18.42 17.35
N SER A 216 8.08 -18.64 18.53
CA SER A 216 7.53 -18.12 19.79
C SER A 216 7.85 -16.64 20.00
N ARG A 217 9.02 -16.17 19.54
CA ARG A 217 9.47 -14.78 19.74
C ARG A 217 9.08 -13.79 18.63
N LEU A 218 8.27 -14.18 17.63
CA LEU A 218 7.92 -13.33 16.48
C LEU A 218 7.46 -11.91 16.86
N ALA A 219 6.48 -11.77 17.75
CA ALA A 219 5.95 -10.47 18.16
C ALA A 219 6.98 -9.61 18.92
N VAL A 220 7.84 -10.25 19.72
CA VAL A 220 8.94 -9.59 20.46
C VAL A 220 10.01 -9.09 19.49
N ARG A 221 10.40 -9.92 18.51
CA ARG A 221 11.34 -9.55 17.44
C ARG A 221 10.80 -8.40 16.59
N ALA A 222 9.51 -8.43 16.23
CA ALA A 222 8.86 -7.37 15.48
C ALA A 222 8.82 -6.03 16.24
N ARG A 223 8.50 -6.05 17.54
CA ARG A 223 8.52 -4.86 18.40
C ARG A 223 9.94 -4.31 18.62
N ALA A 224 10.93 -5.18 18.77
CA ALA A 224 12.34 -4.78 18.88
C ALA A 224 12.87 -4.14 17.58
N ALA A 225 12.54 -4.73 16.42
CA ALA A 225 12.85 -4.17 15.12
C ALA A 225 12.13 -2.83 14.88
N ALA A 226 10.90 -2.68 15.37
CA ALA A 226 10.12 -1.45 15.24
C ALA A 226 10.83 -0.23 15.83
N ALA A 227 11.40 -0.35 17.03
CA ALA A 227 12.19 0.71 17.65
C ALA A 227 13.41 1.10 16.78
N ALA A 228 14.13 0.11 16.24
CA ALA A 228 15.30 0.35 15.38
C ALA A 228 14.96 0.98 14.02
N VAL A 229 13.79 0.67 13.45
CA VAL A 229 13.25 1.31 12.24
C VAL A 229 12.83 2.75 12.55
N TRP A 230 12.00 2.95 13.59
CA TRP A 230 11.43 4.26 13.91
C TRP A 230 12.43 5.27 14.47
N ALA A 231 13.57 4.83 15.02
CA ALA A 231 14.71 5.69 15.35
C ALA A 231 15.37 6.35 14.12
N ARG A 232 15.02 5.89 12.90
CA ARG A 232 15.54 6.41 11.62
C ARG A 232 14.45 7.05 10.75
N VAL A 233 13.21 7.13 11.24
CA VAL A 233 12.02 7.57 10.49
C VAL A 233 11.41 8.80 11.16
N TRP A 234 11.41 9.92 10.43
CA TRP A 234 10.68 11.12 10.85
C TRP A 234 9.16 10.88 10.75
N PRO A 235 8.36 11.34 11.72
CA PRO A 235 6.91 11.16 11.74
C PRO A 235 6.16 12.12 10.81
N VAL A 236 6.81 12.65 9.78
CA VAL A 236 6.27 13.68 8.87
C VAL A 236 6.75 13.41 7.45
N ALA A 237 5.85 13.42 6.48
CA ALA A 237 6.18 13.39 5.06
C ALA A 237 6.20 14.83 4.48
N ASP A 238 7.21 15.11 3.65
CA ASP A 238 7.39 16.42 3.00
C ASP A 238 6.68 16.40 1.64
N VAL A 239 5.56 17.11 1.52
CA VAL A 239 4.65 17.06 0.36
C VAL A 239 5.39 17.30 -0.96
N VAL A 240 6.32 18.26 -1.02
CA VAL A 240 7.06 18.57 -2.26
C VAL A 240 8.05 17.45 -2.59
N LEU A 241 8.76 16.90 -1.59
CA LEU A 241 9.67 15.76 -1.81
C LEU A 241 8.91 14.49 -2.22
N ALA A 242 7.73 14.27 -1.65
CA ALA A 242 6.85 13.17 -2.05
C ALA A 242 6.26 13.37 -3.45
N ALA A 243 5.92 14.61 -3.83
CA ALA A 243 5.42 14.95 -5.16
C ALA A 243 6.49 14.70 -6.24
N VAL A 244 7.72 15.19 -6.06
CA VAL A 244 8.79 14.97 -7.05
C VAL A 244 9.20 13.50 -7.17
N ASP A 245 9.18 12.74 -6.07
CA ASP A 245 9.43 11.28 -6.08
C ASP A 245 8.29 10.52 -6.80
N THR A 246 7.03 10.87 -6.50
CA THR A 246 5.81 10.33 -7.12
C THR A 246 5.81 10.55 -8.64
N VAL A 247 6.00 11.78 -9.11
CA VAL A 247 5.93 12.12 -10.54
C VAL A 247 7.10 11.52 -11.32
N ALA A 248 8.32 11.54 -10.77
CA ALA A 248 9.49 10.93 -11.40
C ALA A 248 9.31 9.41 -11.56
N VAL A 249 8.84 8.72 -10.52
CA VAL A 249 8.62 7.27 -10.61
C VAL A 249 7.50 6.92 -11.59
N VAL A 250 6.36 7.61 -11.54
CA VAL A 250 5.23 7.32 -12.46
C VAL A 250 5.58 7.66 -13.91
N TYR A 251 6.36 8.72 -14.15
CA TYR A 251 6.87 9.07 -15.48
C TYR A 251 7.81 7.99 -16.03
N VAL A 252 8.86 7.59 -15.30
CA VAL A 252 9.80 6.56 -15.78
C VAL A 252 9.13 5.20 -16.00
N MET A 253 8.11 4.88 -15.19
CA MET A 253 7.38 3.60 -15.29
C MET A 253 6.27 3.56 -16.35
N ARG A 254 5.81 4.71 -16.90
CA ARG A 254 4.64 4.74 -17.81
C ARG A 254 4.70 5.75 -18.97
N GLY A 255 5.53 6.78 -18.90
CA GLY A 255 5.54 7.94 -19.82
C GLY A 255 4.29 8.82 -19.66
N ALA A 256 3.12 8.29 -20.01
CA ALA A 256 1.82 8.94 -19.85
C ALA A 256 0.97 8.22 -18.78
N PHE A 257 0.23 9.00 -17.99
CA PHE A 257 -0.51 8.53 -16.82
C PHE A 257 -1.84 9.28 -16.60
N LYS A 258 -2.53 8.94 -15.50
CA LYS A 258 -3.80 9.51 -15.02
C LYS A 258 -3.68 9.68 -13.49
N ARG A 259 -4.50 10.53 -12.86
CA ARG A 259 -4.48 10.85 -11.41
C ARG A 259 -4.30 9.62 -10.49
N ARG A 260 -5.04 8.53 -10.75
CA ARG A 260 -4.95 7.26 -10.00
C ARG A 260 -3.56 6.59 -10.00
N HIS A 261 -2.74 6.78 -11.03
CA HIS A 261 -1.38 6.25 -11.05
C HIS A 261 -0.47 7.05 -10.10
N LEU A 262 -0.75 8.35 -9.94
CA LEU A 262 -0.10 9.20 -8.95
C LEU A 262 -0.57 8.82 -7.54
N LEU A 263 -1.88 8.63 -7.29
CA LEU A 263 -2.40 8.13 -6.00
C LEU A 263 -1.74 6.81 -5.60
N ALA A 264 -1.67 5.86 -6.53
CA ALA A 264 -1.02 4.57 -6.30
C ALA A 264 0.48 4.68 -6.00
N GLU A 265 1.14 5.80 -6.33
CA GLU A 265 2.56 6.02 -6.01
C GLU A 265 2.75 6.88 -4.77
N ALA A 266 1.95 7.93 -4.55
CA ALA A 266 1.92 8.71 -3.33
C ALA A 266 1.63 7.82 -2.10
N ARG A 267 0.65 6.91 -2.21
CA ARG A 267 0.33 5.92 -1.16
C ARG A 267 1.50 4.96 -0.87
N ARG A 268 2.26 4.55 -1.91
CA ARG A 268 3.51 3.78 -1.73
C ARG A 268 4.63 4.61 -1.11
N HIS A 269 4.73 5.88 -1.48
CA HIS A 269 5.72 6.80 -0.92
C HIS A 269 5.47 6.99 0.57
N LEU A 270 4.23 7.30 0.99
CA LEU A 270 3.83 7.39 2.40
C LEU A 270 4.14 6.10 3.16
N ALA A 271 3.70 4.93 2.67
CA ALA A 271 4.01 3.64 3.27
C ALA A 271 5.53 3.40 3.42
N TYR A 272 6.32 3.80 2.41
CA TYR A 272 7.77 3.66 2.42
C TYR A 272 8.48 4.66 3.35
N VAL A 273 8.03 5.91 3.47
CA VAL A 273 8.72 6.90 4.33
C VAL A 273 8.26 6.84 5.78
N LEU A 274 6.97 6.61 6.04
CA LEU A 274 6.40 6.59 7.40
C LEU A 274 6.55 5.24 8.11
N ARG A 275 6.74 4.14 7.37
CA ARG A 275 6.91 2.77 7.92
C ARG A 275 5.82 2.39 8.95
N GLY A 276 4.58 2.73 8.64
CA GLY A 276 3.40 2.47 9.50
C GLY A 276 3.17 3.50 10.61
N ARG A 277 3.95 4.59 10.70
CA ARG A 277 3.45 5.79 11.38
C ARG A 277 2.24 6.35 10.60
N PRO A 278 1.19 6.85 11.28
CA PRO A 278 -0.02 7.36 10.62
C PRO A 278 0.29 8.57 9.72
N HIS A 279 -0.54 8.76 8.70
CA HIS A 279 -0.58 9.97 7.88
C HIS A 279 -1.83 10.81 8.18
N GLU A 280 -1.76 12.12 7.91
CA GLU A 280 -2.94 12.99 7.93
C GLU A 280 -3.91 12.59 6.79
N PRO A 281 -5.22 12.47 7.04
CA PRO A 281 -6.19 12.10 6.00
C PRO A 281 -6.12 13.02 4.78
N GLY A 282 -6.05 12.42 3.58
CA GLY A 282 -5.96 13.14 2.31
C GLY A 282 -4.57 13.72 1.99
N LEU A 283 -3.52 13.42 2.79
CA LEU A 283 -2.14 13.81 2.47
C LEU A 283 -1.66 13.21 1.13
N ASP A 284 -2.14 12.01 0.77
CA ASP A 284 -1.90 11.40 -0.53
C ASP A 284 -2.57 12.18 -1.67
N ASP A 285 -3.80 12.66 -1.47
CA ASP A 285 -4.50 13.55 -2.40
C ASP A 285 -3.82 14.92 -2.52
N GLN A 286 -3.28 15.49 -1.43
CA GLN A 286 -2.46 16.71 -1.45
C GLN A 286 -1.16 16.53 -2.24
N ILE A 287 -0.44 15.41 -2.04
CA ILE A 287 0.75 15.06 -2.82
C ILE A 287 0.42 14.93 -4.30
N VAL A 288 -0.70 14.29 -4.64
CA VAL A 288 -1.16 14.16 -6.03
C VAL A 288 -1.57 15.50 -6.62
N GLN A 289 -2.18 16.40 -5.84
CA GLN A 289 -2.57 17.72 -6.31
C GLN A 289 -1.33 18.58 -6.62
N ALA A 290 -0.35 18.63 -5.72
CA ALA A 290 0.94 19.29 -5.97
C ALA A 290 1.66 18.72 -7.21
N VAL A 291 1.59 17.40 -7.45
CA VAL A 291 2.10 16.83 -8.71
C VAL A 291 1.34 17.37 -9.93
N VAL A 292 0.01 17.38 -9.88
CA VAL A 292 -0.81 17.80 -11.02
C VAL A 292 -0.53 19.26 -11.38
N ASP A 293 -0.49 20.15 -10.39
CA ASP A 293 -0.38 21.59 -10.56
C ASP A 293 1.05 22.04 -10.92
N ASP A 294 2.06 21.57 -10.19
CA ASP A 294 3.45 22.03 -10.37
C ASP A 294 4.25 21.22 -11.41
N TYR A 295 3.92 19.94 -11.62
CA TYR A 295 4.83 18.97 -12.25
C TYR A 295 4.24 18.17 -13.44
N THR A 296 3.01 18.44 -13.88
CA THR A 296 2.42 17.75 -15.04
C THR A 296 1.90 18.67 -16.12
N ARG A 297 1.77 18.11 -17.33
CA ARG A 297 1.11 18.74 -18.48
C ARG A 297 0.18 17.75 -19.19
N PRO A 298 -0.94 18.22 -19.78
CA PRO A 298 -1.89 17.34 -20.46
C PRO A 298 -1.32 16.75 -21.75
N VAL A 299 -1.74 15.53 -22.08
CA VAL A 299 -1.43 14.82 -23.34
C VAL A 299 -2.67 14.05 -23.85
N GLY A 300 -2.76 13.87 -25.17
CA GLY A 300 -3.81 13.04 -25.80
C GLY A 300 -5.24 13.56 -25.57
N ARG A 301 -5.60 14.69 -26.21
CA ARG A 301 -6.91 15.37 -26.04
C ARG A 301 -7.32 15.58 -24.57
N GLY A 302 -6.35 15.86 -23.69
CA GLY A 302 -6.57 16.09 -22.26
C GLY A 302 -6.97 14.87 -21.42
N ARG A 303 -7.03 13.66 -22.00
CA ARG A 303 -7.46 12.44 -21.29
C ARG A 303 -6.38 11.80 -20.42
N MET A 304 -5.14 12.26 -20.58
CA MET A 304 -3.96 11.78 -19.86
C MET A 304 -3.03 12.96 -19.54
N MET A 305 -2.09 12.71 -18.64
CA MET A 305 -1.06 13.64 -18.18
C MET A 305 0.32 13.00 -18.35
N THR A 306 1.35 13.82 -18.52
CA THR A 306 2.76 13.40 -18.46
C THR A 306 3.53 14.40 -17.62
N ALA A 307 4.75 14.06 -17.21
CA ALA A 307 5.59 14.98 -16.47
C ALA A 307 5.98 16.19 -17.34
N ASP A 308 5.96 17.39 -16.75
CA ASP A 308 6.61 18.54 -17.38
C ASP A 308 8.11 18.53 -17.04
N LEU A 309 8.92 18.17 -18.04
CA LEU A 309 10.37 18.10 -17.88
C LEU A 309 11.03 19.47 -17.68
N ARG A 310 10.37 20.59 -18.00
CA ARG A 310 10.87 21.94 -17.70
C ARG A 310 10.59 22.33 -16.25
N ALA A 311 9.44 21.95 -15.71
CA ALA A 311 9.15 22.17 -14.29
C ALA A 311 10.05 21.32 -13.38
N LEU A 312 10.31 20.06 -13.78
CA LEU A 312 11.24 19.18 -13.06
C LEU A 312 12.71 19.59 -13.25
N TYR A 313 13.08 20.12 -14.42
CA TYR A 313 14.45 20.51 -14.75
C TYR A 313 14.52 21.93 -15.37
N PRO A 314 14.40 23.00 -14.54
CA PRO A 314 14.27 24.39 -15.03
C PRO A 314 15.52 25.00 -15.68
N HIS A 315 16.64 24.29 -15.74
CA HIS A 315 17.89 24.75 -16.38
C HIS A 315 18.21 23.81 -17.54
N ASP A 316 17.58 24.11 -18.68
CA ASP A 316 17.42 23.17 -19.79
C ASP A 316 18.69 23.06 -20.67
N THR A 317 19.65 22.26 -20.21
CA THR A 317 20.48 21.39 -21.09
C THR A 317 21.30 20.42 -20.25
N GLU A 318 22.09 20.92 -19.29
CA GLU A 318 23.01 20.12 -18.48
C GLU A 318 22.28 19.19 -17.49
N ASP A 319 21.28 19.70 -16.74
CA ASP A 319 20.46 18.87 -15.85
C ASP A 319 19.76 17.73 -16.63
N GLN A 320 19.23 18.02 -17.83
CA GLN A 320 18.67 16.99 -18.68
C GLN A 320 19.72 15.98 -19.17
N ALA A 321 20.97 16.42 -19.39
CA ALA A 321 22.08 15.53 -19.77
C ALA A 321 22.54 14.60 -18.63
N VAL A 322 22.30 14.94 -17.35
CA VAL A 322 22.56 14.05 -16.20
C VAL A 322 21.47 12.97 -16.06
N LEU A 323 20.21 13.31 -16.33
CA LEU A 323 19.06 12.40 -16.13
C LEU A 323 18.66 11.59 -17.37
N ARG A 324 19.03 12.02 -18.59
CA ARG A 324 18.89 11.21 -19.82
C ARG A 324 19.67 9.88 -19.72
N PRO A 325 20.92 9.81 -19.22
CA PRO A 325 21.62 8.55 -18.96
C PRO A 325 20.90 7.64 -17.96
N LEU A 326 20.45 8.16 -16.81
CA LEU A 326 19.76 7.38 -15.78
C LEU A 326 18.46 6.74 -16.31
N THR A 327 17.72 7.47 -17.14
CA THR A 327 16.51 6.96 -17.80
C THR A 327 16.81 6.06 -19.01
N ARG A 328 17.97 6.23 -19.69
CA ARG A 328 18.37 5.44 -20.88
C ARG A 328 19.29 4.25 -20.61
N LYS A 329 19.75 4.00 -19.37
CA LYS A 329 20.53 2.81 -18.96
C LYS A 329 19.70 1.52 -19.16
N ARG A 330 19.64 1.01 -20.40
CA ARG A 330 18.76 -0.12 -20.80
C ARG A 330 19.03 -1.42 -20.05
N SER A 331 20.21 -1.58 -19.45
CA SER A 331 20.58 -2.71 -18.59
C SER A 331 20.00 -2.63 -17.17
N ALA A 332 19.47 -1.50 -16.73
CA ALA A 332 18.84 -1.34 -15.42
C ALA A 332 17.32 -1.58 -15.49
N PRO A 333 16.74 -2.37 -14.56
CA PRO A 333 15.30 -2.58 -14.47
C PRO A 333 14.51 -1.26 -14.41
N PRO A 334 13.26 -1.21 -14.94
CA PRO A 334 12.47 0.02 -14.97
C PRO A 334 12.33 0.72 -13.61
N TYR A 335 12.19 -0.03 -12.52
CA TYR A 335 12.03 0.55 -11.19
C TYR A 335 13.35 1.04 -10.57
N GLU A 336 14.50 0.42 -10.87
CA GLU A 336 15.82 0.97 -10.48
C GLU A 336 16.01 2.36 -11.09
N ARG A 337 15.80 2.49 -12.41
CA ARG A 337 15.86 3.77 -13.13
C ARG A 337 14.91 4.81 -12.55
N ALA A 338 13.71 4.38 -12.18
CA ALA A 338 12.69 5.24 -11.56
C ALA A 338 13.14 5.77 -10.18
N ARG A 339 13.72 4.91 -9.32
CA ARG A 339 14.27 5.32 -8.02
C ARG A 339 15.50 6.21 -8.15
N LEU A 340 16.38 5.96 -9.13
CA LEU A 340 17.55 6.81 -9.41
C LEU A 340 17.13 8.22 -9.85
N ALA A 341 16.17 8.34 -10.76
CA ALA A 341 15.63 9.63 -11.20
C ALA A 341 14.95 10.40 -10.05
N ALA A 342 14.10 9.73 -9.28
CA ALA A 342 13.44 10.31 -8.11
C ALA A 342 14.46 10.77 -7.03
N GLY A 343 15.47 9.96 -6.74
CA GLY A 343 16.53 10.28 -5.78
C GLY A 343 17.35 11.50 -6.17
N ALA A 344 17.73 11.60 -7.46
CA ALA A 344 18.47 12.76 -7.98
C ALA A 344 17.63 14.05 -7.89
N LEU A 345 16.35 14.00 -8.25
CA LEU A 345 15.46 15.16 -8.17
C LEU A 345 15.17 15.57 -6.72
N ALA A 346 14.93 14.62 -5.82
CA ALA A 346 14.77 14.88 -4.39
C ALA A 346 16.06 15.47 -3.76
N ALA A 347 17.24 15.06 -4.23
CA ALA A 347 18.52 15.66 -3.83
C ALA A 347 18.63 17.12 -4.32
N ARG A 348 18.22 17.42 -5.56
CA ARG A 348 18.15 18.80 -6.10
C ARG A 348 17.22 19.69 -5.27
N VAL A 349 16.00 19.24 -4.94
CA VAL A 349 15.06 20.00 -4.09
C VAL A 349 15.62 20.24 -2.69
N ARG A 350 16.32 19.24 -2.11
CA ARG A 350 17.04 19.41 -0.82
C ARG A 350 18.22 20.38 -0.92
N ALA A 351 18.88 20.48 -2.08
CA ALA A 351 19.96 21.42 -2.33
C ALA A 351 19.47 22.85 -2.52
N ALA A 352 18.42 23.08 -3.34
CA ALA A 352 17.79 24.39 -3.52
C ALA A 352 17.32 24.98 -2.18
N ARG A 353 16.51 24.23 -1.42
CA ARG A 353 16.08 24.60 -0.07
C ARG A 353 17.23 24.79 0.93
N ARG A 354 18.41 24.20 0.69
CA ARG A 354 19.61 24.46 1.51
C ARG A 354 20.28 25.77 1.10
N ALA A 355 20.39 26.06 -0.19
CA ALA A 355 20.88 27.34 -0.69
C ALA A 355 19.99 28.51 -0.24
N GLU A 356 18.66 28.36 -0.34
CA GLU A 356 17.68 29.32 0.20
C GLU A 356 17.91 29.62 1.68
N ARG A 357 18.04 28.59 2.54
CA ARG A 357 18.33 28.75 3.98
C ARG A 357 19.72 29.30 4.30
N LEU A 358 20.65 29.30 3.35
CA LEU A 358 21.97 29.92 3.48
C LEU A 358 21.97 31.36 2.97
N GLY A 359 21.19 31.67 1.94
CA GLY A 359 20.98 33.03 1.43
C GLY A 359 20.07 33.88 2.31
N SER A 360 19.04 33.29 2.94
CA SER A 360 18.16 33.97 3.90
C SER A 360 18.81 34.21 5.26
N ARG A 361 19.99 33.62 5.52
CA ARG A 361 20.88 34.05 6.61
C ARG A 361 21.66 35.28 6.17
N THR A 362 21.01 36.44 6.30
CA THR A 362 21.61 37.76 6.09
C THR A 362 22.93 37.86 6.85
N ARG A 363 24.02 38.20 6.16
CA ARG A 363 25.35 38.40 6.78
C ARG A 363 25.28 39.55 7.78
N PRO A 364 25.58 39.34 9.08
CA PRO A 364 25.76 40.46 10.00
C PRO A 364 27.06 41.18 9.66
N GLY A 365 26.95 42.42 9.17
CA GLY A 365 28.03 43.42 9.18
C GLY A 365 29.39 42.99 8.63
N ALA A 366 29.49 42.62 7.35
CA ALA A 366 30.78 42.56 6.66
C ALA A 366 31.33 43.97 6.36
N VAL A 367 31.72 44.70 7.40
CA VAL A 367 32.37 46.02 7.32
C VAL A 367 33.88 45.83 7.44
N ALA A 368 34.64 46.40 6.51
CA ALA A 368 36.10 46.34 6.53
C ALA A 368 36.69 47.23 7.63
N VAL A 369 37.78 46.77 8.25
CA VAL A 369 38.55 47.55 9.24
C VAL A 369 40.04 47.50 8.85
N PRO A 370 40.69 48.65 8.56
CA PRO A 370 42.13 48.71 8.35
C PRO A 370 42.89 48.51 9.68
N ALA A 371 44.11 48.00 9.60
CA ALA A 371 44.89 47.65 10.80
C ALA A 371 45.41 48.87 11.58
N ALA A 372 45.34 48.80 12.90
CA ALA A 372 46.05 49.67 13.84
C ALA A 372 46.42 48.89 15.12
N SER A 373 47.51 49.29 15.79
CA SER A 373 48.17 48.51 16.84
C SER A 373 47.41 48.40 18.16
N ARG A 374 47.61 47.29 18.88
CA ARG A 374 47.28 47.18 20.30
C ARG A 374 48.30 47.94 21.15
N SER A 375 47.83 48.76 22.08
CA SER A 375 48.56 49.12 23.30
C SER A 375 47.58 49.28 24.46
N HIS A 376 47.94 48.74 25.63
CA HIS A 376 47.27 49.00 26.90
C HIS A 376 48.08 50.05 27.68
N PRO A 377 47.47 50.77 28.64
CA PRO A 377 47.64 50.31 30.02
C PRO A 377 46.46 50.58 31.00
N ARG A 378 46.02 49.49 31.65
CA ARG A 378 45.60 49.38 33.07
C ARG A 378 44.37 50.17 33.60
N PRO A 379 43.79 49.75 34.76
CA PRO A 379 42.50 50.24 35.24
C PRO A 379 42.58 51.14 36.48
N PHE A 380 41.47 51.81 36.80
CA PHE A 380 41.17 52.30 38.17
C PHE A 380 39.84 51.71 38.69
N ARG A 381 39.63 51.80 40.01
CA ARG A 381 38.74 50.89 40.75
C ARG A 381 37.89 51.63 41.79
N ALA A 382 36.57 51.51 41.70
CA ALA A 382 35.61 51.86 42.76
C ALA A 382 34.34 50.99 42.64
N GLY A 383 33.58 50.89 43.73
CA GLY A 383 32.25 50.27 43.84
C GLY A 383 31.61 50.81 45.13
N PRO A 384 30.77 50.06 45.87
CA PRO A 384 30.04 48.83 45.53
C PRO A 384 28.57 48.82 46.02
N LYS A 385 27.84 47.70 45.77
CA LYS A 385 26.50 47.34 46.28
C LYS A 385 25.31 48.13 45.67
N THR A 386 24.08 47.60 45.68
CA THR A 386 23.60 46.25 46.08
C THR A 386 23.40 45.35 44.82
N ASP A 387 22.54 44.33 44.64
CA ASP A 387 21.54 43.64 45.49
C ASP A 387 21.31 42.16 45.07
N ARG A 388 20.15 41.59 45.45
CA ARG A 388 19.64 40.23 45.24
C ARG A 388 18.61 40.15 44.08
N PRO A 389 18.15 38.95 43.66
CA PRO A 389 18.56 37.61 44.09
C PRO A 389 19.17 36.74 42.96
N ARG A 390 19.65 35.54 43.32
CA ARG A 390 19.84 34.42 42.38
C ARG A 390 18.68 33.44 42.53
N LEU A 391 18.17 32.95 41.41
CA LEU A 391 17.35 31.74 41.31
C LEU A 391 18.15 30.70 40.52
N LEU A 392 18.01 29.43 40.88
CA LEU A 392 18.61 28.29 40.20
C LEU A 392 17.50 27.33 39.79
N GLU A 393 17.35 27.17 38.48
CA GLU A 393 16.82 25.96 37.84
C GLU A 393 17.93 24.87 37.85
N PRO A 394 17.63 23.57 37.61
CA PRO A 394 16.34 23.00 37.20
C PRO A 394 15.87 21.79 38.04
N GLU A 395 14.66 21.29 37.79
CA GLU A 395 14.50 19.93 37.23
C GLU A 395 13.11 19.69 36.63
N SER A 396 13.06 19.00 35.48
CA SER A 396 11.82 18.82 34.69
C SER A 396 11.17 17.46 34.94
N GLY A 397 10.21 17.40 35.86
CA GLY A 397 9.32 16.26 36.00
C GLY A 397 8.36 16.12 34.81
N ILE A 398 8.07 14.89 34.39
CA ILE A 398 6.96 14.62 33.45
C ILE A 398 5.66 14.70 34.24
N ASP A 399 4.74 15.55 33.78
CA ASP A 399 3.42 15.68 34.39
C ASP A 399 2.61 14.37 34.24
N VAL A 400 2.28 13.76 35.37
CA VAL A 400 1.53 12.51 35.46
C VAL A 400 0.04 12.75 35.16
N ASP A 401 -0.49 13.93 35.49
CA ASP A 401 -1.91 14.24 35.30
C ASP A 401 -2.26 14.33 33.81
N THR A 402 -1.40 14.93 32.97
CA THR A 402 -1.54 14.91 31.51
C THR A 402 -1.60 13.49 30.92
N VAL A 403 -0.83 12.54 31.46
CA VAL A 403 -0.84 11.14 31.01
C VAL A 403 -2.14 10.43 31.39
N GLU A 404 -2.59 10.62 32.63
CA GLU A 404 -3.83 10.05 33.15
C GLU A 404 -5.09 10.66 32.49
N GLN A 405 -5.09 11.97 32.23
CA GLN A 405 -6.09 12.67 31.43
C GLN A 405 -6.20 12.08 30.01
N THR A 406 -5.05 11.76 29.40
CA THR A 406 -4.98 11.13 28.07
C THR A 406 -5.56 9.71 28.10
N ARG A 407 -5.22 8.90 29.13
CA ARG A 407 -5.77 7.55 29.31
C ARG A 407 -7.30 7.55 29.41
N ARG A 408 -7.86 8.43 30.24
CA ARG A 408 -9.31 8.57 30.46
C ARG A 408 -10.05 8.96 29.17
N THR A 409 -9.46 9.81 28.34
CA THR A 409 -10.02 10.19 27.03
C THR A 409 -10.11 8.98 26.08
N PHE A 410 -9.09 8.13 26.03
CA PHE A 410 -9.13 6.89 25.22
C PHE A 410 -10.12 5.85 25.76
N GLU A 411 -10.24 5.71 27.08
CA GLU A 411 -11.20 4.79 27.71
C GLU A 411 -12.66 5.23 27.47
N ALA A 412 -12.94 6.53 27.49
CA ALA A 412 -14.25 7.08 27.12
C ALA A 412 -14.60 6.80 25.64
N ALA A 413 -13.68 7.07 24.71
CA ALA A 413 -13.90 6.81 23.28
C ALA A 413 -14.08 5.31 22.97
N ALA A 414 -13.40 4.43 23.70
CA ALA A 414 -13.59 2.98 23.58
C ALA A 414 -14.97 2.53 24.07
N ALA A 415 -15.48 3.13 25.16
CA ALA A 415 -16.82 2.85 25.68
C ALA A 415 -17.93 3.34 24.73
N GLU A 416 -17.77 4.53 24.14
CA GLU A 416 -18.70 5.07 23.14
C GLU A 416 -18.80 4.17 21.89
N LEU A 417 -17.65 3.75 21.34
CA LEU A 417 -17.60 2.81 20.21
C LEU A 417 -18.25 1.46 20.56
N ALA A 418 -18.04 0.95 21.78
CA ALA A 418 -18.67 -0.27 22.25
C ALA A 418 -20.20 -0.14 22.35
N ALA A 419 -20.72 1.00 22.80
CA ALA A 419 -22.15 1.29 22.83
C ALA A 419 -22.74 1.32 21.41
N THR A 420 -22.13 2.08 20.49
CA THR A 420 -22.57 2.15 19.08
C THR A 420 -22.61 0.77 18.41
N LEU A 421 -21.66 -0.12 18.72
CA LEU A 421 -21.65 -1.50 18.23
C LEU A 421 -22.76 -2.37 18.84
N GLN A 422 -23.15 -2.17 20.10
CA GLN A 422 -24.26 -2.89 20.72
C GLN A 422 -25.63 -2.41 20.20
N ASP A 423 -25.81 -1.11 20.01
CA ASP A 423 -27.04 -0.57 19.42
C ASP A 423 -27.16 -0.93 17.93
N SER A 424 -26.05 -1.00 17.20
CA SER A 424 -26.00 -1.58 15.85
C SER A 424 -26.41 -3.06 15.82
N LYS A 425 -26.05 -3.85 16.84
CA LYS A 425 -26.50 -5.25 16.99
C LYS A 425 -28.00 -5.32 17.32
N ARG A 426 -28.49 -4.48 18.24
CA ARG A 426 -29.93 -4.40 18.59
C ARG A 426 -30.77 -4.00 17.38
N ALA A 427 -30.36 -2.98 16.64
CA ALA A 427 -31.04 -2.54 15.42
C ALA A 427 -31.13 -3.67 14.37
N ARG A 428 -30.04 -4.44 14.17
CA ARG A 428 -30.07 -5.62 13.29
C ARG A 428 -30.98 -6.74 13.82
N ALA A 429 -30.99 -6.99 15.12
CA ALA A 429 -31.88 -7.99 15.73
C ALA A 429 -33.37 -7.62 15.56
N VAL A 430 -33.71 -6.33 15.72
CA VAL A 430 -35.07 -5.81 15.47
C VAL A 430 -35.43 -5.84 13.99
N ALA A 431 -34.51 -5.47 13.09
CA ALA A 431 -34.78 -5.40 11.65
C ALA A 431 -34.94 -6.76 10.95
N TYR A 432 -34.34 -7.84 11.48
CA TYR A 432 -34.36 -9.16 10.85
C TYR A 432 -35.05 -10.27 11.66
N GLY A 433 -35.23 -10.06 12.97
CA GLY A 433 -35.82 -11.03 13.89
C GLY A 433 -34.94 -12.25 14.18
N LEU A 434 -35.25 -12.98 15.25
CA LEU A 434 -34.69 -14.29 15.52
C LEU A 434 -35.29 -15.33 14.56
N ARG A 435 -34.76 -15.40 13.33
CA ARG A 435 -35.06 -16.52 12.42
C ARG A 435 -34.44 -17.79 12.98
N SER A 436 -35.28 -18.69 13.50
CA SER A 436 -34.93 -20.09 13.72
C SER A 436 -34.29 -20.68 12.46
N GLN A 437 -33.27 -21.52 12.63
CA GLN A 437 -32.62 -22.18 11.49
C GLN A 437 -33.64 -23.03 10.72
N PRO A 438 -33.62 -23.02 9.37
CA PRO A 438 -34.35 -24.02 8.59
C PRO A 438 -33.83 -25.42 8.92
N ALA A 439 -34.72 -26.39 9.04
CA ALA A 439 -34.33 -27.80 9.14
C ALA A 439 -33.50 -28.23 7.90
N PRO A 440 -32.52 -29.13 8.04
CA PRO A 440 -31.68 -29.55 6.92
C PRO A 440 -32.53 -30.20 5.81
N ALA A 441 -32.32 -29.75 4.58
CA ALA A 441 -33.02 -30.30 3.42
C ALA A 441 -32.63 -31.76 3.16
N THR A 442 -33.61 -32.60 2.85
CA THR A 442 -33.40 -34.00 2.51
C THR A 442 -32.68 -34.16 1.16
N VAL A 443 -31.86 -35.21 1.06
CA VAL A 443 -31.02 -35.49 -0.11
C VAL A 443 -31.89 -35.93 -1.30
N PRO A 444 -31.75 -35.34 -2.50
CA PRO A 444 -32.44 -35.80 -3.70
C PRO A 444 -31.82 -37.11 -4.24
N PRO A 445 -32.61 -38.00 -4.86
CA PRO A 445 -32.12 -39.26 -5.41
C PRO A 445 -31.20 -39.05 -6.63
N PRO A 446 -30.28 -40.00 -6.92
CA PRO A 446 -29.37 -39.91 -8.05
C PRO A 446 -30.11 -40.04 -9.39
N HIS A 447 -29.75 -39.21 -10.38
CA HIS A 447 -30.32 -39.29 -11.73
C HIS A 447 -29.71 -40.45 -12.53
N THR A 448 -30.58 -41.27 -13.12
CA THR A 448 -30.23 -42.37 -14.02
C THR A 448 -29.60 -41.87 -15.32
N GLN A 449 -28.59 -42.58 -15.84
CA GLN A 449 -28.06 -42.33 -17.18
C GLN A 449 -29.03 -42.83 -18.27
N GLN A 450 -29.12 -42.12 -19.38
CA GLN A 450 -29.59 -42.64 -20.68
C GLN A 450 -28.74 -42.07 -21.83
N PRO A 451 -28.73 -42.72 -23.02
CA PRO A 451 -27.51 -42.82 -23.83
C PRO A 451 -27.27 -41.65 -24.80
N GLY A 452 -26.02 -41.53 -25.25
CA GLY A 452 -25.57 -40.48 -26.15
C GLY A 452 -25.93 -40.68 -27.62
N ILE A 453 -25.84 -39.58 -28.38
CA ILE A 453 -26.01 -39.54 -29.84
C ILE A 453 -24.64 -39.38 -30.49
N GLN A 454 -24.37 -40.17 -31.53
CA GLN A 454 -23.13 -40.09 -32.31
C GLN A 454 -23.17 -38.88 -33.25
N HIS A 455 -22.07 -38.13 -33.34
CA HIS A 455 -21.83 -37.21 -34.45
C HIS A 455 -20.89 -37.85 -35.46
N THR A 456 -21.36 -38.00 -36.70
CA THR A 456 -20.62 -38.52 -37.85
C THR A 456 -19.65 -37.49 -38.41
N GLN A 457 -18.56 -37.97 -39.03
CA GLN A 457 -17.67 -37.13 -39.83
C GLN A 457 -18.30 -36.80 -41.19
N GLY A 458 -18.05 -35.58 -41.68
CA GLY A 458 -18.37 -35.12 -43.03
C GLY A 458 -17.30 -34.15 -43.51
N GLN A 459 -16.94 -34.20 -44.80
CA GLN A 459 -15.80 -33.47 -45.37
C GLN A 459 -16.20 -32.21 -46.15
N SER A 460 -15.16 -31.42 -46.46
CA SER A 460 -14.90 -30.67 -47.71
C SER A 460 -15.14 -29.14 -47.80
N GLN A 461 -14.00 -28.44 -47.92
CA GLN A 461 -13.60 -27.45 -48.94
C GLN A 461 -14.45 -26.20 -49.28
N GLY A 462 -13.72 -25.07 -49.43
CA GLY A 462 -14.14 -23.87 -50.17
C GLY A 462 -14.73 -22.74 -49.31
N GLY A 463 -14.48 -21.45 -49.57
CA GLY A 463 -13.51 -20.86 -50.51
C GLY A 463 -13.95 -19.48 -51.03
N VAL A 464 -13.07 -18.48 -50.90
CA VAL A 464 -13.11 -17.14 -51.55
C VAL A 464 -14.30 -16.22 -51.23
N ALA A 465 -14.05 -15.20 -50.40
CA ALA A 465 -14.15 -13.78 -50.76
C ALA A 465 -13.40 -12.91 -49.73
#